data_AF-A0A2T0A5J4-F1
#
_entry.id   AF-A0A2T0A5J4-F1
#
_cell.length_a   1.000
_cell.length_b   1.000
_cell.length_c   1.000
_cell.angle_alpha   90.00
_cell.angle_beta   90.00
_cell.angle_gamma   90.00
#
_symmetry.space_group_name_H-M   'P 1'
#
loop_
_entity.id
_entity.type
_entity.pdbx_description
1 polymer ?
#
loop_
_entity_poly.entity_id
_entity_poly.type
_entity_poly.pdbx_seq_one_letter_code
_entity_poly.pdbx_strand_id
1 'polypeptide(L)'
;MSLPSLVPEVHVDVASLPLLLPRSLRYYDLYPYSDLFSHIVSTRPGCPSWNAELEAYYQTFHPSVWVYLSIDHNNDTRALRQLRSRLGELRKSKLKREPEDGASVDELESAIKIVQLRQLDRWNKLFGLLDIRDKYIQHQQDLFPREVHYEIKKAAVRAMESTEPAAARRSLWPLFLPPPIAGLVSLRDQDVDWSKYALPDRPTPKSEDAWRDFEAAQVAHGTKGHGSSSGESGRDDEAAPLLAVPFNGARSSGLSRRLPVYFATAPLKLYRCVVTLVDFCLVYGFPTCCCLICLSP
;
A
#
# COMPACT_ATOMS: atom_id res chain seq x y z
N MET A 1 -2.47 -26.53 9.15
CA MET A 1 -1.60 -25.47 8.57
C MET A 1 -1.13 -24.49 9.66
N SER A 2 -0.23 -23.54 9.37
CA SER A 2 0.16 -22.49 10.32
C SER A 2 -0.22 -21.10 9.80
N LEU A 3 -0.54 -20.16 10.69
CA LEU A 3 -0.86 -18.78 10.30
C LEU A 3 0.25 -18.12 9.44
N PRO A 4 1.56 -18.29 9.72
CA PRO A 4 2.62 -17.77 8.86
C PRO A 4 2.57 -18.28 7.42
N SER A 5 2.16 -19.53 7.19
CA SER A 5 2.03 -20.08 5.82
C SER A 5 0.87 -19.48 5.01
N LEU A 6 -0.07 -18.78 5.65
CA LEU A 6 -1.20 -18.14 4.98
C LEU A 6 -0.93 -16.67 4.61
N VAL A 7 0.08 -16.06 5.24
CA VAL A 7 0.43 -14.66 5.04
C VAL A 7 1.64 -14.58 4.11
N PRO A 8 1.54 -13.90 2.95
CA PRO A 8 2.68 -13.76 2.05
C PRO A 8 3.88 -13.09 2.75
N GLU A 9 5.07 -13.59 2.44
CA GLU A 9 6.31 -12.87 2.71
C GLU A 9 6.35 -11.54 1.96
N VAL A 10 7.01 -10.55 2.55
CA VAL A 10 7.14 -9.20 2.00
C VAL A 10 8.61 -8.79 1.96
N HIS A 11 8.96 -8.00 0.97
CA HIS A 11 10.29 -7.41 0.85
C HIS A 11 10.45 -6.24 1.81
N VAL A 12 9.37 -5.47 1.99
CA VAL A 12 9.35 -4.26 2.80
C VAL A 12 8.49 -4.50 4.03
N ASP A 13 9.13 -4.51 5.20
CA ASP A 13 8.41 -4.47 6.47
C ASP A 13 7.74 -3.09 6.62
N VAL A 14 6.42 -3.10 6.62
CA VAL A 14 5.61 -1.89 6.73
C VAL A 14 5.78 -1.20 8.08
N ALA A 15 6.15 -1.93 9.14
CA ALA A 15 6.46 -1.30 10.44
C ALA A 15 7.66 -0.36 10.34
N SER A 16 8.66 -0.72 9.53
CA SER A 16 9.88 0.07 9.30
C SER A 16 9.66 1.28 8.38
N LEU A 17 8.62 1.27 7.54
CA LEU A 17 8.38 2.38 6.61
C LEU A 17 8.12 3.70 7.36
N PRO A 18 8.76 4.81 6.97
CA PRO A 18 8.45 6.13 7.51
C PRO A 18 7.06 6.60 7.08
N LEU A 19 6.42 7.41 7.93
CA LEU A 19 5.13 8.04 7.62
C LEU A 19 5.37 9.30 6.78
N LEU A 20 5.40 9.15 5.46
CA LEU A 20 5.75 10.24 4.54
C LEU A 20 4.53 10.95 3.93
N LEU A 21 3.33 10.40 4.12
CA LEU A 21 2.08 11.01 3.69
C LEU A 21 1.37 11.66 4.89
N PRO A 22 1.33 13.00 4.96
CA PRO A 22 0.63 13.69 6.01
C PRO A 22 -0.88 13.42 6.02
N ARG A 23 -1.52 13.75 7.14
CA ARG A 23 -2.93 13.40 7.38
C ARG A 23 -3.86 14.16 6.44
N SER A 24 -3.69 15.48 6.34
CA SER A 24 -4.63 16.29 5.56
C SER A 24 -4.45 16.07 4.07
N LEU A 25 -3.22 15.82 3.62
CA LEU A 25 -2.96 15.35 2.26
C LEU A 25 -3.74 14.06 1.96
N ARG A 26 -3.62 13.05 2.82
CA ARG A 26 -4.37 11.79 2.65
C ARG A 26 -5.87 12.05 2.60
N TYR A 27 -6.40 12.83 3.53
CA TYR A 27 -7.83 13.09 3.65
C TYR A 27 -8.43 13.79 2.43
N TYR A 28 -7.76 14.82 1.88
CA TYR A 28 -8.30 15.63 0.79
C TYR A 28 -7.96 15.11 -0.59
N ASP A 29 -6.71 14.70 -0.79
CA ASP A 29 -6.16 14.49 -2.13
C ASP A 29 -6.07 13.01 -2.50
N LEU A 30 -5.98 12.10 -1.51
CA LEU A 30 -5.73 10.68 -1.78
C LEU A 30 -6.93 9.77 -1.47
N TYR A 31 -7.45 9.80 -0.24
CA TYR A 31 -8.55 8.94 0.21
C TYR A 31 -9.80 8.99 -0.67
N PRO A 32 -10.24 10.16 -1.17
CA PRO A 32 -11.44 10.20 -2.02
C PRO A 32 -11.32 9.39 -3.31
N TYR A 33 -10.11 8.99 -3.71
CA TYR A 33 -9.85 8.23 -4.92
C TYR A 33 -9.46 6.77 -4.63
N SER A 34 -9.75 6.27 -3.42
CA SER A 34 -9.46 4.89 -3.02
C SER A 34 -10.61 4.27 -2.23
N ASP A 35 -11.14 3.16 -2.74
CA ASP A 35 -12.25 2.43 -2.10
C ASP A 35 -11.90 1.89 -0.72
N LEU A 36 -10.60 1.75 -0.42
CA LEU A 36 -10.11 1.37 0.91
C LEU A 36 -10.57 2.32 2.01
N PHE A 37 -10.84 3.59 1.66
CA PHE A 37 -11.17 4.67 2.61
C PHE A 37 -12.57 5.24 2.41
N SER A 38 -13.43 4.54 1.67
CA SER A 38 -14.85 4.90 1.47
C SER A 38 -15.65 5.03 2.78
N HIS A 39 -15.18 4.39 3.85
CA HIS A 39 -15.74 4.50 5.20
C HIS A 39 -15.28 5.75 5.96
N ILE A 40 -14.27 6.48 5.47
CA ILE A 40 -13.75 7.72 6.06
C ILE A 40 -14.21 8.92 5.25
N VAL A 41 -14.13 8.85 3.93
CA VAL A 41 -14.55 9.91 3.00
C VAL A 41 -15.34 9.30 1.85
N SER A 42 -16.30 10.06 1.31
CA SER A 42 -17.01 9.62 0.12
C SER A 42 -16.07 9.47 -1.07
N THR A 43 -16.11 8.30 -1.71
CA THR A 43 -15.37 8.06 -2.96
C THR A 43 -15.84 9.02 -4.04
N ARG A 44 -14.91 9.69 -4.71
CA ARG A 44 -15.16 10.62 -5.82
C ARG A 44 -14.97 9.91 -7.16
N PRO A 45 -15.96 9.98 -8.06
CA PRO A 45 -15.75 9.55 -9.44
C PRO A 45 -14.87 10.57 -10.17
N GLY A 46 -14.00 10.08 -11.06
CA GLY A 46 -13.20 10.91 -11.98
C GLY A 46 -11.71 10.96 -11.67
N CYS A 47 -11.03 11.93 -12.31
CA CYS A 47 -9.58 12.06 -12.27
C CYS A 47 -9.08 12.58 -10.91
N PRO A 48 -8.07 11.93 -10.29
CA PRO A 48 -7.39 12.48 -9.13
C PRO A 48 -6.78 13.86 -9.38
N SER A 49 -6.72 14.70 -8.36
CA SER A 49 -6.10 16.04 -8.41
C SER A 49 -4.57 15.98 -8.33
N TRP A 50 -3.93 15.28 -9.27
CA TRP A 50 -2.47 15.20 -9.34
C TRP A 50 -1.87 16.52 -9.87
N ASN A 51 -0.91 17.10 -9.14
CA ASN A 51 -0.34 18.42 -9.43
C ASN A 51 1.20 18.42 -9.47
N ALA A 52 1.80 19.58 -9.75
CA ALA A 52 3.25 19.78 -9.81
C ALA A 52 3.98 19.36 -8.55
N GLU A 53 3.44 19.72 -7.40
CA GLU A 53 4.03 19.47 -6.10
C GLU A 53 4.08 17.96 -5.85
N LEU A 54 2.95 17.27 -6.00
CA LEU A 54 2.88 15.82 -5.86
C LEU A 54 3.84 15.09 -6.81
N GLU A 55 3.94 15.52 -8.06
CA GLU A 55 4.89 14.93 -9.01
C GLU A 55 6.34 15.22 -8.59
N ALA A 56 6.67 16.42 -8.10
CA ALA A 56 8.00 16.77 -7.63
C ALA A 56 8.41 15.90 -6.42
N TYR A 57 7.53 15.74 -5.43
CA TYR A 57 7.75 14.86 -4.29
C TYR A 57 7.86 13.39 -4.70
N TYR A 58 6.98 12.90 -5.58
CA TYR A 58 7.07 11.55 -6.13
C TYR A 58 8.43 11.29 -6.80
N GLN A 59 8.99 12.28 -7.50
CA GLN A 59 10.27 12.18 -8.18
C GLN A 59 11.49 12.20 -7.25
N THR A 60 11.35 12.52 -5.96
CA THR A 60 12.45 12.44 -4.99
C THR A 60 12.84 11.00 -4.65
N PHE A 61 11.91 10.06 -4.78
CA PHE A 61 12.13 8.65 -4.48
C PHE A 61 12.86 7.94 -5.62
N HIS A 62 13.80 7.07 -5.27
CA HIS A 62 14.42 6.19 -6.25
C HIS A 62 13.36 5.26 -6.89
N PRO A 63 13.36 5.03 -8.23
CA PRO A 63 12.30 4.27 -8.90
C PRO A 63 12.05 2.86 -8.32
N SER A 64 13.10 2.18 -7.86
CA SER A 64 12.97 0.84 -7.27
C SER A 64 12.15 0.82 -5.96
N VAL A 65 11.97 1.95 -5.29
CA VAL A 65 11.07 2.06 -4.13
C VAL A 65 9.66 1.63 -4.53
N TRP A 66 9.17 2.18 -5.63
CA TRP A 66 7.85 1.89 -6.18
C TRP A 66 7.73 0.43 -6.62
N VAL A 67 8.79 -0.14 -7.20
CA VAL A 67 8.81 -1.55 -7.61
C VAL A 67 8.59 -2.48 -6.42
N TYR A 68 9.34 -2.32 -5.33
CA TYR A 68 9.20 -3.19 -4.16
C TYR A 68 7.83 -3.04 -3.49
N LEU A 69 7.35 -1.80 -3.32
CA LEU A 69 6.03 -1.57 -2.74
C LEU A 69 4.90 -2.14 -3.59
N SER A 70 5.00 -2.04 -4.92
CA SER A 70 4.02 -2.61 -5.85
C SER A 70 4.02 -4.14 -5.83
N ILE A 71 5.19 -4.78 -5.78
CA ILE A 71 5.29 -6.25 -5.65
C ILE A 71 4.56 -6.71 -4.39
N ASP A 72 4.89 -6.12 -3.24
CA ASP A 72 4.30 -6.50 -1.96
C ASP A 72 2.79 -6.20 -1.92
N HIS A 73 2.36 -5.05 -2.44
CA HIS A 73 0.94 -4.70 -2.50
C HIS A 73 0.15 -5.65 -3.40
N ASN A 74 0.67 -6.00 -4.57
CA ASN A 74 0.01 -6.91 -5.51
C ASN A 74 -0.06 -8.34 -4.98
N ASN A 75 0.99 -8.81 -4.30
CA ASN A 75 1.01 -10.10 -3.63
C ASN A 75 -0.07 -10.16 -2.53
N ASP A 76 -0.16 -9.11 -1.71
CA ASP A 76 -1.20 -8.98 -0.69
C ASP A 76 -2.61 -8.98 -1.31
N THR A 77 -2.82 -8.24 -2.42
CA THR A 77 -4.12 -8.14 -3.09
C THR A 77 -4.57 -9.50 -3.61
N ARG A 78 -3.64 -10.27 -4.20
CA ARG A 78 -3.89 -11.62 -4.67
C ARG A 78 -4.21 -12.57 -3.52
N ALA A 79 -3.41 -12.52 -2.45
CA ALA A 79 -3.60 -13.35 -1.28
C ALA A 79 -4.96 -13.07 -0.60
N LEU A 80 -5.34 -11.81 -0.45
CA LEU A 80 -6.66 -11.45 0.10
C LEU A 80 -7.82 -12.03 -0.70
N ARG A 81 -7.74 -11.98 -2.03
CA ARG A 81 -8.76 -12.57 -2.89
C ARG A 81 -8.88 -14.08 -2.65
N GLN A 82 -7.75 -14.77 -2.58
CA GLN A 82 -7.70 -16.22 -2.34
C GLN A 82 -8.21 -16.58 -0.94
N LEU A 83 -7.73 -15.91 0.10
CA LEU A 83 -8.15 -16.15 1.48
C LEU A 83 -9.65 -15.89 1.66
N ARG A 84 -10.19 -14.81 1.09
CA ARG A 84 -11.63 -14.51 1.12
C ARG A 84 -12.44 -15.55 0.35
N SER A 85 -11.95 -16.03 -0.79
CA SER A 85 -12.61 -17.10 -1.54
C SER A 85 -12.70 -18.38 -0.71
N ARG A 86 -11.57 -18.81 -0.12
CA ARG A 86 -11.49 -20.00 0.75
C ARG A 86 -12.42 -19.88 1.96
N LEU A 87 -12.41 -18.73 2.63
CA LEU A 87 -13.32 -18.45 3.75
C LEU A 87 -14.80 -18.51 3.31
N GLY A 88 -15.10 -17.96 2.13
CA GLY A 88 -16.43 -18.01 1.54
C GLY A 88 -16.90 -19.43 1.24
N GLU A 89 -16.03 -20.29 0.72
CA GLU A 89 -16.31 -21.71 0.46
C GLU A 89 -16.57 -22.48 1.75
N LEU A 90 -15.74 -22.30 2.79
CA LEU A 90 -15.98 -22.92 4.09
C LEU A 90 -17.32 -22.53 4.69
N ARG A 91 -17.66 -21.24 4.64
CA ARG A 91 -18.94 -20.73 5.15
C ARG A 91 -20.14 -21.28 4.37
N LYS A 92 -20.05 -21.36 3.04
CA LYS A 92 -21.08 -21.96 2.18
C LYS A 92 -21.28 -23.44 2.51
N SER A 93 -20.18 -24.17 2.72
CA SER A 93 -20.19 -25.60 3.06
C SER A 93 -20.46 -25.87 4.54
N LYS A 94 -20.64 -24.82 5.36
CA LYS A 94 -20.82 -24.89 6.83
C LYS A 94 -19.70 -25.67 7.54
N LEU A 95 -18.48 -25.62 6.99
CA LEU A 95 -17.30 -26.26 7.54
C LEU A 95 -16.52 -25.29 8.42
N LYS A 96 -15.94 -25.80 9.51
CA LYS A 96 -15.06 -25.02 10.40
C LYS A 96 -13.59 -25.03 9.96
N ARG A 97 -13.22 -25.97 9.09
CA ARG A 97 -11.87 -26.17 8.59
C ARG A 97 -11.91 -26.77 7.19
N GLU A 98 -10.90 -26.45 6.39
CA GLU A 98 -10.66 -27.10 5.10
C GLU A 98 -10.39 -28.61 5.27
N PRO A 99 -10.62 -29.41 4.21
CA PRO A 99 -10.17 -30.81 4.17
C PRO A 99 -8.66 -30.95 4.39
N GLU A 100 -8.21 -32.18 4.66
CA GLU A 100 -6.78 -32.54 4.73
C GLU A 100 -5.95 -31.73 5.74
N ASP A 101 -6.56 -31.35 6.87
CA ASP A 101 -5.95 -30.51 7.90
C ASP A 101 -5.46 -29.13 7.38
N GLY A 102 -6.20 -28.60 6.41
CA GLY A 102 -6.05 -27.24 5.89
C GLY A 102 -6.42 -26.16 6.91
N ALA A 103 -6.57 -24.93 6.43
CA ALA A 103 -6.79 -23.79 7.32
C ALA A 103 -8.17 -23.82 7.99
N SER A 104 -8.24 -23.41 9.26
CA SER A 104 -9.52 -23.15 9.93
C SER A 104 -10.12 -21.81 9.51
N VAL A 105 -11.42 -21.62 9.79
CA VAL A 105 -12.09 -20.32 9.66
C VAL A 105 -11.32 -19.23 10.42
N ASP A 106 -10.93 -19.48 11.66
CA ASP A 106 -10.22 -18.51 12.51
C ASP A 106 -8.83 -18.15 11.95
N GLU A 107 -8.12 -19.13 11.37
CA GLU A 107 -6.82 -18.91 10.74
C GLU A 107 -6.95 -18.07 9.47
N LEU A 108 -7.97 -18.33 8.64
CA LEU A 108 -8.25 -17.54 7.45
C LEU A 108 -8.66 -16.11 7.81
N GLU A 109 -9.53 -15.93 8.80
CA GLU A 109 -9.94 -14.61 9.28
C GLU A 109 -8.76 -13.82 9.84
N SER A 110 -7.90 -14.48 10.64
CA SER A 110 -6.67 -13.88 11.16
C SER A 110 -5.71 -13.48 10.04
N ALA A 111 -5.49 -14.34 9.05
CA ALA A 111 -4.63 -14.04 7.90
C ALA A 111 -5.19 -12.88 7.07
N ILE A 112 -6.50 -12.86 6.80
CA ILE A 112 -7.17 -11.77 6.10
C ILE A 112 -6.94 -10.45 6.85
N LYS A 113 -7.15 -10.44 8.17
CA LYS A 113 -6.95 -9.24 8.99
C LYS A 113 -5.50 -8.73 8.92
N ILE A 114 -4.52 -9.63 9.05
CA ILE A 114 -3.09 -9.27 8.98
C ILE A 114 -2.77 -8.64 7.62
N VAL A 115 -3.18 -9.27 6.52
CA VAL A 115 -2.85 -8.80 5.17
C VAL A 115 -3.59 -7.49 4.86
N GLN A 116 -4.85 -7.32 5.29
CA GLN A 116 -5.59 -6.06 5.14
C GLN A 116 -4.92 -4.91 5.88
N LEU A 117 -4.55 -5.09 7.15
CA LEU A 117 -3.86 -4.07 7.93
C LEU A 117 -2.53 -3.69 7.29
N ARG A 118 -1.76 -4.69 6.85
CA ARG A 118 -0.49 -4.46 6.14
C ARG A 118 -0.68 -3.64 4.86
N GLN A 119 -1.72 -3.91 4.07
CA GLN A 119 -2.03 -3.09 2.89
C GLN A 119 -2.40 -1.65 3.26
N LEU A 120 -3.25 -1.49 4.27
CA LEU A 120 -3.71 -0.20 4.74
C LEU A 120 -2.53 0.66 5.22
N ASP A 121 -1.65 0.08 6.04
CA ASP A 121 -0.47 0.77 6.57
C ASP A 121 0.52 1.12 5.46
N ARG A 122 0.77 0.21 4.51
CA ARG A 122 1.64 0.49 3.36
C ARG A 122 1.10 1.66 2.54
N TRP A 123 -0.21 1.64 2.28
CA TRP A 123 -0.91 2.69 1.54
C TRP A 123 -0.80 4.03 2.27
N ASN A 124 -1.12 4.04 3.57
CA ASN A 124 -1.08 5.24 4.41
C ASN A 124 0.32 5.84 4.57
N LYS A 125 1.36 5.02 4.57
CA LYS A 125 2.73 5.50 4.81
C LYS A 125 3.40 6.08 3.59
N LEU A 126 3.19 5.46 2.41
CA LEU A 126 3.87 5.90 1.18
C LEU A 126 3.17 5.44 -0.11
N PHE A 127 2.64 4.21 -0.15
CA PHE A 127 2.16 3.61 -1.40
C PHE A 127 0.92 4.32 -1.97
N GLY A 128 0.12 4.99 -1.14
CA GLY A 128 -1.02 5.78 -1.62
C GLY A 128 -0.63 6.86 -2.63
N LEU A 129 0.59 7.41 -2.53
CA LEU A 129 1.08 8.38 -3.52
C LEU A 129 1.20 7.77 -4.92
N LEU A 130 1.72 6.54 -5.02
CA LEU A 130 1.84 5.83 -6.29
C LEU A 130 0.47 5.43 -6.86
N ASP A 131 -0.39 4.84 -6.03
CA ASP A 131 -1.73 4.40 -6.45
C ASP A 131 -2.54 5.56 -7.07
N ILE A 132 -2.53 6.72 -6.41
CA ILE A 132 -3.25 7.90 -6.91
C ILE A 132 -2.62 8.48 -8.18
N ARG A 133 -1.29 8.46 -8.27
CA ARG A 133 -0.59 8.86 -9.48
C ARG A 133 -0.93 7.98 -10.67
N ASP A 134 -0.95 6.67 -10.50
CA ASP A 134 -1.22 5.72 -11.57
C ASP A 134 -2.67 5.86 -12.06
N LYS A 135 -3.63 6.07 -11.15
CA LYS A 135 -5.03 6.41 -11.50
C LYS A 135 -5.13 7.71 -12.29
N TYR A 136 -4.38 8.75 -11.90
CA TYR A 136 -4.32 9.98 -12.66
C TYR A 136 -3.80 9.76 -14.08
N ILE A 137 -2.67 9.08 -14.22
CA ILE A 137 -2.05 8.79 -15.50
C ILE A 137 -2.99 7.99 -16.39
N GLN A 138 -3.61 6.93 -15.86
CA GLN A 138 -4.59 6.13 -16.61
C GLN A 138 -5.73 7.00 -17.14
N HIS A 139 -6.29 7.88 -16.30
CA HIS A 139 -7.34 8.79 -16.73
C HIS A 139 -6.86 9.77 -17.83
N GLN A 140 -5.62 10.27 -17.76
CA GLN A 140 -5.08 11.12 -18.83
C GLN A 140 -4.89 10.33 -20.14
N GLN A 141 -4.43 9.08 -20.06
CA GLN A 141 -4.30 8.22 -21.24
C GLN A 141 -5.64 7.91 -21.88
N ASP A 142 -6.68 7.69 -21.07
CA ASP A 142 -8.03 7.44 -21.57
C ASP A 142 -8.60 8.67 -22.29
N LEU A 143 -8.29 9.88 -21.81
CA LEU A 143 -8.66 11.14 -22.47
C LEU A 143 -7.82 11.44 -23.71
N PHE A 144 -6.53 11.09 -23.68
CA PHE A 144 -5.56 11.41 -24.73
C PHE A 144 -4.78 10.16 -25.19
N PRO A 145 -5.42 9.18 -25.88
CA PRO A 145 -4.80 7.87 -26.17
C PRO A 145 -3.57 7.91 -27.08
N ARG A 146 -3.35 9.02 -27.78
CA ARG A 146 -2.21 9.23 -28.69
C ARG A 146 -1.02 9.89 -28.01
N GLU A 147 -1.19 10.41 -26.79
CA GLU A 147 -0.09 11.01 -26.05
C GLU A 147 0.70 9.94 -25.31
N VAL A 148 2.02 10.01 -25.42
CA VAL A 148 2.91 9.14 -24.65
C VAL A 148 2.98 9.64 -23.21
N HIS A 149 3.21 8.72 -22.26
CA HIS A 149 3.34 8.99 -20.83
C HIS A 149 4.19 10.21 -20.47
N TYR A 150 5.27 10.45 -21.21
CA TYR A 150 6.16 11.59 -20.99
C TYR A 150 5.48 12.92 -21.32
N GLU A 151 4.74 13.00 -22.43
CA GLU A 151 4.02 14.20 -22.83
C GLU A 151 2.86 14.49 -21.89
N ILE A 152 2.15 13.46 -21.44
CA ILE A 152 1.13 13.58 -20.38
C ILE A 152 1.77 14.20 -19.13
N LYS A 153 2.90 13.70 -18.65
CA LYS A 153 3.59 14.26 -17.47
C LYS A 153 4.02 15.71 -17.66
N LYS A 154 4.43 16.08 -18.87
CA LYS A 154 4.87 17.45 -19.20
C LYS A 154 3.69 18.42 -19.32
N ALA A 155 2.55 17.97 -19.84
CA ALA A 155 1.34 18.77 -20.04
C ALA A 155 0.43 18.83 -18.79
N ALA A 156 0.43 17.77 -17.98
CA ALA A 156 -0.42 17.57 -16.80
C ALA A 156 -0.13 18.50 -15.63
N VAL A 157 1.12 18.94 -15.53
CA VAL A 157 1.60 19.62 -14.33
C VAL A 157 1.17 21.07 -14.36
N ARG A 158 -0.03 21.35 -13.84
CA ARG A 158 -0.45 22.73 -13.56
C ARG A 158 0.57 23.36 -12.61
N ALA A 159 1.17 24.46 -13.05
CA ALA A 159 2.01 25.28 -12.19
C ALA A 159 1.18 25.75 -10.99
N MET A 160 1.65 25.43 -9.79
CA MET A 160 1.17 26.00 -8.53
C MET A 160 2.38 26.57 -7.80
N GLU A 161 2.18 27.63 -7.03
CA GLU A 161 3.14 28.00 -6.00
C GLU A 161 3.33 26.79 -5.09
N SER A 162 4.51 26.18 -5.12
CA SER A 162 4.79 24.93 -4.44
C SER A 162 6.09 25.03 -3.68
N THR A 163 6.17 24.31 -2.57
CA THR A 163 7.41 24.21 -1.80
C THR A 163 8.27 23.16 -2.49
N GLU A 164 9.45 23.55 -2.96
CA GLU A 164 10.38 22.59 -3.56
C GLU A 164 10.72 21.48 -2.54
N PRO A 165 10.74 20.20 -2.96
CA PRO A 165 11.13 19.12 -2.07
C PRO A 165 12.54 19.33 -1.52
N ALA A 166 12.73 19.09 -0.23
CA ALA A 166 14.06 19.17 0.41
C ALA A 166 15.07 18.14 -0.15
N ALA A 167 14.57 17.05 -0.75
CA ALA A 167 15.37 16.00 -1.34
C ALA A 167 15.59 16.22 -2.84
N ALA A 168 16.78 15.89 -3.32
CA ALA A 168 17.05 15.84 -4.74
C ALA A 168 16.23 14.73 -5.42
N ARG A 169 16.02 14.86 -6.73
CA ARG A 169 15.34 13.82 -7.52
C ARG A 169 16.06 12.47 -7.37
N ARG A 170 15.29 11.40 -7.19
CA ARG A 170 15.73 10.00 -7.09
C ARG A 170 16.78 9.75 -5.99
N SER A 171 16.81 10.59 -4.95
CA SER A 171 17.79 10.51 -3.86
C SER A 171 17.28 9.76 -2.62
N LEU A 172 15.97 9.58 -2.45
CA LEU A 172 15.39 8.95 -1.27
C LEU A 172 15.28 7.43 -1.41
N TRP A 173 15.70 6.72 -0.35
CA TRP A 173 15.57 5.28 -0.18
C TRP A 173 14.93 4.94 1.18
N PRO A 174 13.59 5.08 1.32
CA PRO A 174 12.86 4.87 2.57
C PRO A 174 12.64 3.38 2.90
N LEU A 175 13.41 2.47 2.31
CA LEU A 175 13.28 1.03 2.52
C LEU A 175 14.45 0.54 3.39
N PHE A 176 14.17 -0.40 4.30
CA PHE A 176 15.23 -1.01 5.13
C PHE A 176 16.11 -1.99 4.33
N LEU A 177 15.80 -2.20 3.05
CA LEU A 177 16.63 -2.95 2.10
C LEU A 177 17.94 -2.19 1.81
N PRO A 178 19.03 -2.89 1.44
CA PRO A 178 20.23 -2.22 0.90
C PRO A 178 19.87 -1.31 -0.28
N PRO A 179 20.37 -0.06 -0.32
CA PRO A 179 20.11 0.82 -1.45
C PRO A 179 20.76 0.25 -2.73
N PRO A 180 20.13 0.43 -3.90
CA PRO A 180 20.65 -0.12 -5.16
C PRO A 180 21.92 0.58 -5.64
N ILE A 181 22.16 1.82 -5.21
CA ILE A 181 23.35 2.61 -5.52
C ILE A 181 23.82 3.36 -4.26
N ALA A 182 25.10 3.70 -4.22
CA ALA A 182 25.66 4.52 -3.15
C ALA A 182 25.16 5.96 -3.23
N GLY A 183 25.13 6.66 -2.09
CA GLY A 183 24.79 8.09 -2.00
C GLY A 183 23.29 8.40 -1.92
N LEU A 184 22.41 7.40 -1.85
CA LEU A 184 21.01 7.61 -1.51
C LEU A 184 20.86 7.89 -0.02
N VAL A 185 19.91 8.75 0.35
CA VAL A 185 19.48 8.93 1.73
C VAL A 185 18.73 7.68 2.17
N SER A 186 19.34 6.86 3.03
CA SER A 186 18.84 5.53 3.35
C SER A 186 18.16 5.47 4.69
N LEU A 187 17.10 4.66 4.81
CA LEU A 187 16.44 4.38 6.09
C LEU A 187 17.39 3.68 7.07
N ARG A 188 18.45 3.05 6.55
CA ARG A 188 19.46 2.35 7.34
C ARG A 188 20.46 3.30 8.00
N ASP A 189 20.50 4.56 7.60
CA ASP A 189 21.40 5.56 8.15
C ASP A 189 20.82 6.08 9.48
N GLN A 190 21.61 6.02 10.55
CA GLN A 190 21.11 6.22 11.93
C GLN A 190 20.62 7.64 12.23
N ASP A 191 21.08 8.65 11.48
CA ASP A 191 20.84 10.06 11.75
C ASP A 191 19.89 10.73 10.74
N VAL A 192 19.14 9.94 9.97
CA VAL A 192 18.20 10.48 8.99
C VAL A 192 16.86 10.77 9.67
N ASP A 193 16.61 12.05 9.91
CA ASP A 193 15.26 12.54 10.21
C ASP A 193 14.38 12.41 8.96
N TRP A 194 13.43 11.46 8.96
CA TRP A 194 12.51 11.25 7.84
C TRP A 194 11.38 12.26 7.78
N SER A 195 11.11 12.99 8.86
CA SER A 195 10.02 13.98 8.88
C SER A 195 10.27 15.13 7.91
N LYS A 196 11.54 15.50 7.68
CA LYS A 196 11.93 16.52 6.68
C LYS A 196 11.63 16.13 5.23
N TYR A 197 11.39 14.85 4.97
CA TYR A 197 11.07 14.31 3.64
C TYR A 197 9.60 13.93 3.49
N ALA A 198 8.78 14.16 4.52
CA ALA A 198 7.34 14.05 4.39
C ALA A 198 6.83 15.07 3.36
N LEU A 199 5.73 14.72 2.69
CA LEU A 199 5.07 15.66 1.80
C LEU A 199 4.54 16.86 2.59
N PRO A 200 4.27 18.02 1.96
CA PRO A 200 3.73 19.18 2.66
C PRO A 200 2.35 18.86 3.24
N ASP A 201 2.14 19.21 4.50
CA ASP A 201 0.82 19.12 5.12
C ASP A 201 0.10 20.47 5.06
N ARG A 202 -1.20 20.44 4.84
CA ARG A 202 -2.08 21.63 4.80
C ARG A 202 -3.34 21.35 5.63
N PRO A 203 -3.20 21.30 6.96
CA PRO A 203 -4.32 20.96 7.83
C PRO A 203 -5.40 22.02 7.78
N THR A 204 -6.65 21.57 7.76
CA THR A 204 -7.83 22.42 7.92
C THR A 204 -8.70 21.89 9.06
N PRO A 205 -9.60 22.71 9.65
CA PRO A 205 -10.49 22.26 10.71
C PRO A 205 -11.26 20.98 10.35
N LYS A 206 -11.73 20.86 9.10
CA LYS A 206 -12.45 19.67 8.61
C LYS A 206 -11.59 18.40 8.62
N SER A 207 -10.30 18.47 8.26
CA SER A 207 -9.43 17.29 8.33
C SER A 207 -9.11 16.90 9.78
N GLU A 208 -9.03 17.89 10.67
CA GLU A 208 -8.79 17.65 12.10
C GLU A 208 -10.01 17.06 12.80
N ASP A 209 -11.22 17.53 12.46
CA ASP A 209 -12.48 16.99 12.98
C ASP A 209 -12.69 15.54 12.51
N ALA A 210 -12.57 15.29 11.20
CA ALA A 210 -12.72 13.95 10.65
C ALA A 210 -11.69 12.97 11.24
N TRP A 211 -10.49 13.46 11.56
CA TRP A 211 -9.49 12.65 12.24
C TRP A 211 -9.84 12.37 13.69
N ARG A 212 -10.34 13.36 14.44
CA ARG A 212 -10.84 13.14 15.81
C ARG A 212 -11.98 12.14 15.84
N ASP A 213 -12.88 12.18 14.86
CA ASP A 213 -13.98 11.22 14.73
C ASP A 213 -13.44 9.81 14.42
N PHE A 214 -12.43 9.71 13.54
CA PHE A 214 -11.77 8.44 13.22
C PHE A 214 -11.01 7.85 14.42
N GLU A 215 -10.28 8.67 15.18
CA GLU A 215 -9.62 8.24 16.43
C GLU A 215 -10.65 7.82 17.48
N ALA A 216 -11.72 8.59 17.65
CA ALA A 216 -12.80 8.26 18.58
C ALA A 216 -13.50 6.94 18.18
N ALA A 217 -13.74 6.70 16.90
CA ALA A 217 -14.29 5.44 16.40
C ALA A 217 -13.35 4.26 16.68
N GLN A 218 -12.03 4.43 16.50
CA GLN A 218 -11.05 3.38 16.83
C GLN A 218 -11.00 3.07 18.34
N VAL A 219 -11.11 4.09 19.20
CA VAL A 219 -11.10 3.93 20.67
C VAL A 219 -12.42 3.31 21.17
N ALA A 220 -13.57 3.73 20.63
CA ALA A 220 -14.88 3.20 20.99
C ALA A 220 -15.02 1.70 20.65
N HIS A 221 -14.43 1.26 19.53
CA HIS A 221 -14.37 -0.15 19.15
C HIS A 221 -13.34 -0.98 19.93
N GLY A 222 -12.39 -0.34 20.63
CA GLY A 222 -11.44 -0.99 21.54
C GLY A 222 -11.97 -1.22 22.97
N THR A 223 -13.11 -0.61 23.33
CA THR A 223 -13.62 -0.59 24.73
C THR A 223 -14.79 -1.54 24.99
N LYS A 224 -15.27 -2.30 23.99
CA LYS A 224 -16.31 -3.32 24.21
C LYS A 224 -15.69 -4.68 24.54
N GLY A 225 -15.19 -4.80 25.76
CA GLY A 225 -14.62 -6.03 26.30
C GLY A 225 -14.85 -6.18 27.80
N HIS A 226 -16.10 -6.16 28.26
CA HIS A 226 -16.67 -6.96 29.37
C HIS A 226 -18.00 -6.36 29.86
N GLY A 227 -19.06 -7.17 29.88
CA GLY A 227 -20.33 -6.85 30.53
C GLY A 227 -21.53 -7.54 29.88
N SER A 228 -22.06 -8.57 30.55
CA SER A 228 -23.18 -9.43 30.12
C SER A 228 -24.57 -8.77 30.08
N SER A 229 -25.42 -9.37 29.23
CA SER A 229 -26.90 -9.44 29.24
C SER A 229 -27.64 -8.19 28.74
N SER A 230 -28.75 -8.22 28.01
CA SER A 230 -29.74 -9.24 27.59
C SER A 230 -30.73 -8.58 26.61
N GLY A 231 -31.37 -9.34 25.71
CA GLY A 231 -32.68 -8.98 25.12
C GLY A 231 -32.69 -8.63 23.62
N GLU A 232 -33.39 -9.48 22.84
CA GLU A 232 -34.31 -9.24 21.70
C GLU A 232 -34.23 -7.90 20.93
N SER A 233 -34.46 -7.75 19.63
CA SER A 233 -35.12 -8.49 18.54
C SER A 233 -35.04 -7.53 17.33
N GLY A 234 -34.98 -8.04 16.08
CA GLY A 234 -35.35 -7.23 14.92
C GLY A 234 -34.42 -7.38 13.69
N ARG A 235 -35.01 -7.91 12.61
CA ARG A 235 -34.44 -8.03 11.26
C ARG A 235 -34.05 -6.67 10.66
N ASP A 236 -32.95 -6.63 9.92
CA ASP A 236 -32.92 -6.37 8.47
C ASP A 236 -31.47 -6.50 7.97
N ASP A 237 -31.20 -7.55 7.17
CA ASP A 237 -29.90 -7.79 6.52
C ASP A 237 -29.88 -7.05 5.18
N GLU A 238 -29.37 -5.82 5.18
CA GLU A 238 -28.92 -5.12 3.97
C GLU A 238 -27.49 -4.62 4.19
N ALA A 239 -26.60 -5.05 3.28
CA ALA A 239 -25.23 -4.59 3.09
C ALA A 239 -24.37 -4.39 4.36
N ALA A 240 -23.77 -5.47 4.87
CA ALA A 240 -22.66 -5.35 5.82
C ALA A 240 -21.38 -4.86 5.10
N PRO A 241 -20.87 -3.63 5.34
CA PRO A 241 -19.48 -3.36 5.08
C PRO A 241 -18.68 -4.03 6.20
N LEU A 242 -17.70 -4.86 5.85
CA LEU A 242 -16.78 -5.47 6.82
C LEU A 242 -16.02 -4.35 7.53
N LEU A 243 -16.53 -3.96 8.70
CA LEU A 243 -15.95 -2.98 9.60
C LEU A 243 -14.55 -3.44 10.01
N ALA A 244 -13.58 -2.54 9.86
CA ALA A 244 -12.24 -2.70 10.41
C ALA A 244 -12.32 -2.87 11.93
N VAL A 245 -11.74 -3.95 12.47
CA VAL A 245 -11.65 -4.23 13.92
C VAL A 245 -10.20 -4.07 14.38
N PRO A 246 -9.92 -3.36 15.50
CA PRO A 246 -8.63 -2.72 15.75
C PRO A 246 -7.53 -3.61 16.36
N PHE A 247 -6.44 -2.87 16.62
CA PHE A 247 -5.06 -3.11 16.97
C PHE A 247 -4.81 -3.47 18.45
N ASN A 248 -3.85 -4.36 18.69
CA ASN A 248 -3.07 -4.45 19.93
C ASN A 248 -1.59 -4.40 19.54
N GLY A 249 -1.00 -3.20 19.56
CA GLY A 249 0.45 -3.04 19.54
C GLY A 249 1.00 -3.52 20.87
N ALA A 250 1.55 -4.73 20.90
CA ALA A 250 2.30 -5.21 22.05
C ALA A 250 3.57 -4.36 22.21
N ARG A 251 3.58 -3.49 23.23
CA ARG A 251 4.81 -3.09 23.90
C ARG A 251 5.39 -4.35 24.55
N SER A 252 6.58 -4.79 24.17
CA SER A 252 7.43 -5.57 25.06
C SER A 252 8.91 -5.28 24.84
N SER A 253 9.51 -4.94 25.97
CA SER A 253 10.91 -4.78 26.33
C SER A 253 11.83 -5.90 25.83
N GLY A 254 13.11 -5.55 25.71
CA GLY A 254 14.14 -6.29 25.00
C GLY A 254 14.37 -7.73 25.44
N LEU A 255 14.79 -8.54 24.46
CA LEU A 255 15.64 -9.69 24.66
C LEU A 255 16.48 -9.87 23.40
N SER A 256 17.72 -9.39 23.49
CA SER A 256 18.77 -9.69 22.53
C SER A 256 19.11 -11.19 22.65
N ARG A 257 18.77 -11.97 21.63
CA ARG A 257 19.38 -13.30 21.41
C ARG A 257 19.75 -13.44 19.94
N ARG A 258 21.05 -13.22 19.69
CA ARG A 258 21.76 -13.65 18.49
C ARG A 258 21.61 -15.15 18.30
N LEU A 259 21.15 -15.60 17.14
CA LEU A 259 21.43 -16.92 16.56
C LEU A 259 21.43 -16.79 15.02
N PRO A 260 22.09 -17.72 14.30
CA PRO A 260 23.02 -17.40 13.22
C PRO A 260 22.37 -17.32 11.84
N VAL A 261 22.98 -16.48 11.00
CA VAL A 261 22.71 -16.34 9.57
C VAL A 261 23.22 -17.58 8.84
N TYR A 262 22.32 -18.40 8.32
CA TYR A 262 22.64 -19.35 7.25
C TYR A 262 22.22 -18.73 5.91
N PHE A 263 23.22 -18.29 5.14
CA PHE A 263 23.05 -17.97 3.73
C PHE A 263 22.83 -19.27 2.96
N ALA A 264 21.61 -19.48 2.47
CA ALA A 264 21.34 -20.42 1.39
C ALA A 264 21.13 -19.62 0.11
N THR A 265 22.19 -19.49 -0.67
CA THR A 265 22.14 -19.06 -2.07
C THR A 265 21.39 -20.11 -2.89
N ALA A 266 20.21 -19.77 -3.41
CA ALA A 266 19.53 -20.57 -4.43
C ALA A 266 18.96 -19.65 -5.52
N PRO A 267 18.97 -20.09 -6.79
CA PRO A 267 18.97 -19.20 -7.94
C PRO A 267 17.57 -18.71 -8.31
N LEU A 268 17.51 -17.44 -8.71
CA LEU A 268 16.35 -16.79 -9.35
C LEU A 268 15.91 -17.58 -10.58
N LYS A 269 14.88 -18.42 -10.44
CA LYS A 269 14.10 -18.90 -11.59
C LYS A 269 13.17 -17.77 -12.02
N LEU A 270 13.47 -17.23 -13.20
CA LEU A 270 12.63 -16.33 -13.99
C LEU A 270 11.21 -16.90 -14.12
N TYR A 271 10.29 -16.42 -13.29
CA TYR A 271 8.87 -16.47 -13.63
C TYR A 271 8.54 -15.23 -14.44
N ARG A 272 8.32 -15.45 -15.74
CA ARG A 272 7.69 -14.53 -16.69
C ARG A 272 6.39 -14.01 -16.06
N CYS A 273 6.44 -12.81 -15.51
CA CYS A 273 5.27 -11.97 -15.33
C CYS A 273 5.38 -10.89 -16.39
N VAL A 274 4.46 -10.91 -17.36
CA VAL A 274 4.28 -9.87 -18.37
C VAL A 274 3.77 -8.63 -17.65
N VAL A 275 4.68 -7.92 -16.99
CA VAL A 275 4.54 -6.53 -16.61
C VAL A 275 5.44 -5.79 -17.58
N THR A 276 4.80 -5.24 -18.60
CA THR A 276 5.29 -4.19 -19.51
C THR A 276 6.79 -3.91 -19.43
N LEU A 277 7.55 -4.59 -20.30
CA LEU A 277 8.95 -4.28 -20.64
C LEU A 277 9.14 -2.82 -21.14
N VAL A 278 8.05 -2.10 -21.36
CA VAL A 278 7.99 -0.68 -21.75
C VAL A 278 8.46 0.24 -20.61
N ASP A 279 8.21 -0.10 -19.35
CA ASP A 279 8.60 0.73 -18.21
C ASP A 279 10.11 0.69 -17.93
N PHE A 280 10.78 -0.40 -18.31
CA PHE A 280 12.23 -0.54 -18.12
C PHE A 280 13.03 0.25 -19.17
N CYS A 281 12.56 0.30 -20.42
CA CYS A 281 13.27 1.01 -21.49
C CYS A 281 13.14 2.54 -21.42
N LEU A 282 12.01 3.06 -20.94
CA LEU A 282 11.78 4.52 -20.85
C LEU A 282 12.55 5.20 -19.72
N VAL A 283 12.98 4.46 -18.69
CA VAL A 283 13.75 5.03 -17.57
C VAL A 283 15.25 5.16 -17.89
N TYR A 284 15.78 4.38 -18.83
CA TYR A 284 17.22 4.29 -19.11
C TYR A 284 17.70 4.84 -20.46
N GLY A 285 16.82 5.41 -21.30
CA GLY A 285 17.25 6.16 -22.48
C GLY A 285 18.05 5.35 -23.51
N PHE A 286 17.72 4.07 -23.72
CA PHE A 286 18.28 3.30 -24.82
C PHE A 286 17.44 3.48 -26.08
N PRO A 287 18.02 3.92 -27.22
CA PRO A 287 17.28 3.99 -28.47
C PRO A 287 16.99 2.58 -28.98
N THR A 288 15.76 2.42 -29.44
CA THR A 288 15.14 1.25 -30.06
C THR A 288 16.01 0.54 -31.10
N CYS A 289 16.17 -0.77 -30.94
CA CYS A 289 16.19 -1.69 -32.08
C CYS A 289 15.21 -2.83 -31.80
N CYS A 290 14.08 -2.80 -32.52
CA CYS A 290 13.15 -3.90 -32.65
C CYS A 290 13.84 -5.12 -33.27
N CYS A 291 13.62 -6.30 -32.71
CA CYS A 291 13.51 -7.52 -33.50
C CYS A 291 12.36 -8.35 -32.92
N LEU A 292 11.27 -8.42 -33.70
CA LEU A 292 10.25 -9.45 -33.60
C LEU A 292 10.92 -10.83 -33.67
N ILE A 293 10.59 -11.73 -32.75
CA ILE A 293 10.54 -13.15 -33.06
C ILE A 293 9.22 -13.69 -32.49
N CYS A 294 8.27 -13.89 -33.40
CA CYS A 294 7.10 -14.76 -33.22
C CYS A 294 7.56 -16.15 -32.81
N LEU A 295 6.82 -16.84 -31.95
CA LEU A 295 6.62 -18.30 -32.00
C LEU A 295 5.45 -18.67 -31.08
N SER A 296 4.33 -19.06 -31.71
CA SER A 296 3.38 -20.07 -31.21
C SER A 296 3.56 -21.33 -32.07
N PRO A 297 3.08 -22.52 -31.66
CA PRO A 297 2.63 -22.93 -30.34
C PRO A 297 3.67 -23.78 -29.58
#